data_AF-A0A821Q4C9-F1
#
_entry.id   AF-A0A821Q4C9-F1
#
_cell.length_a   1.000
_cell.length_b   1.000
_cell.length_c   1.000
_cell.angle_alpha   90.00
_cell.angle_beta   90.00
_cell.angle_gamma   90.00
#
_symmetry.space_group_name_H-M   'P 1'
#
loop_
_entity.id
_entity.type
_entity.pdbx_description
1 polymer ?
#
loop_
_entity_poly.entity_id
_entity_poly.type
_entity_poly.pdbx_seq_one_letter_code
_entity_poly.pdbx_strand_id
1 'polypeptide(L)'
;MYLKLMNCCLSQCLFLSLSGSSGTPQYLNRLLAKRANELRRVEIIGGLPFDNTYTDPKLKDSFFVNSLFASAFIRPGIANGTASYIPIFLSETPRLFDENILPLDAALIQVSPPDKHG
;
A
#
# COMPACT_ATOMS: atom_id res chain seq x y z
N MET A 1 -6.22 -3.77 -18.30
CA MET A 1 -5.96 -3.66 -16.84
C MET A 1 -7.28 -3.43 -16.09
N TYR A 2 -8.21 -4.39 -16.19
CA TYR A 2 -9.41 -4.42 -15.33
C TYR A 2 -8.98 -5.11 -14.04
N LEU A 3 -8.31 -4.36 -13.15
CA LEU A 3 -7.95 -4.89 -11.85
C LEU A 3 -9.22 -5.19 -11.06
N LYS A 4 -9.16 -6.28 -10.30
CA LYS A 4 -10.15 -6.88 -9.39
C LYS A 4 -10.55 -5.96 -8.21
N LEU A 5 -10.72 -4.67 -8.47
CA LEU A 5 -11.06 -3.63 -7.49
C LEU A 5 -12.53 -3.67 -7.07
N MET A 6 -13.41 -4.30 -7.86
CA MET A 6 -14.86 -4.34 -7.58
C MET A 6 -15.20 -5.09 -6.28
N ASN A 7 -14.36 -6.01 -5.83
CA ASN A 7 -14.61 -6.75 -4.59
C ASN A 7 -14.19 -6.00 -3.31
N CYS A 8 -13.39 -4.92 -3.41
CA CYS A 8 -12.98 -4.12 -2.24
C CYS A 8 -14.12 -3.28 -1.65
N CYS A 9 -15.23 -3.10 -2.38
CA CYS A 9 -16.37 -2.36 -1.87
C CYS A 9 -17.09 -3.09 -0.72
N LEU A 10 -16.87 -4.41 -0.57
CA LEU A 10 -17.58 -5.28 0.38
C LEU A 10 -16.64 -6.03 1.37
N SER A 11 -15.31 -5.95 1.22
CA SER A 11 -14.34 -6.69 2.03
C SER A 11 -13.06 -5.87 2.25
N GLN A 12 -12.40 -6.07 3.40
CA GLN A 12 -11.09 -5.46 3.71
C GLN A 12 -10.10 -5.83 2.61
N CYS A 13 -9.45 -4.83 2.01
CA CYS A 13 -8.52 -5.06 0.90
C CYS A 13 -7.13 -4.61 1.28
N LEU A 14 -6.20 -5.55 1.29
CA LEU A 14 -4.79 -5.33 1.56
C LEU A 14 -4.04 -5.13 0.24
N PHE A 15 -3.54 -3.92 0.03
CA PHE A 15 -2.70 -3.58 -1.11
C PHE A 15 -1.25 -3.46 -0.69
N LEU A 16 -0.36 -4.25 -1.30
CA LEU A 16 1.07 -4.12 -1.12
C LEU A 16 1.69 -3.26 -2.23
N SER A 17 2.35 -2.17 -1.84
CA SER A 17 3.27 -1.44 -2.69
C SER A 17 4.66 -2.06 -2.55
N LEU A 18 4.93 -3.15 -3.28
CA LEU A 18 6.17 -3.96 -3.19
C LEU A 18 7.44 -3.16 -3.50
N SER A 19 7.31 -2.12 -4.29
CA SER A 19 8.44 -1.40 -4.85
C SER A 19 8.86 -0.29 -3.87
N GLY A 20 9.72 -0.63 -2.90
CA GLY A 20 10.25 0.34 -1.95
C GLY A 20 11.07 1.45 -2.63
N SER A 21 11.09 2.63 -2.02
CA SER A 21 11.83 3.82 -2.46
C SER A 21 11.45 4.23 -3.90
N SER A 22 12.42 4.29 -4.82
CA SER A 22 12.24 4.66 -6.23
C SER A 22 11.27 3.78 -7.01
N GLY A 23 10.97 2.60 -6.50
CA GLY A 23 9.99 1.71 -7.10
C GLY A 23 8.53 2.10 -6.81
N THR A 24 8.27 3.02 -5.87
CA THR A 24 6.90 3.33 -5.44
C THR A 24 6.05 3.76 -6.65
N PRO A 25 4.90 3.10 -6.95
CA PRO A 25 4.07 3.43 -8.11
C PRO A 25 3.21 4.69 -7.86
N GLN A 26 3.86 5.84 -7.66
CA GLN A 26 3.26 7.12 -7.25
C GLN A 26 2.06 7.54 -8.11
N TYR A 27 2.12 7.27 -9.42
CA TYR A 27 1.01 7.58 -10.34
C TYR A 27 -0.23 6.74 -10.02
N LEU A 28 -0.06 5.42 -9.83
CA LEU A 28 -1.15 4.54 -9.43
C LEU A 28 -1.66 4.89 -8.04
N ASN A 29 -0.77 5.25 -7.11
CA ASN A 29 -1.18 5.66 -5.75
C ASN A 29 -2.13 6.84 -5.77
N ARG A 30 -1.78 7.90 -6.52
CA ARG A 30 -2.62 9.09 -6.69
C ARG A 30 -3.95 8.79 -7.38
N LEU A 31 -3.96 7.89 -8.37
CA LEU A 31 -5.21 7.50 -9.04
C LEU A 31 -6.13 6.68 -8.12
N LEU A 32 -5.56 5.79 -7.29
CA LEU A 32 -6.33 5.04 -6.31
C LEU A 32 -6.91 5.98 -5.25
N ALA A 33 -6.12 6.93 -4.77
CA ALA A 33 -6.57 7.94 -3.80
C ALA A 33 -7.71 8.81 -4.34
N LYS A 34 -7.73 9.12 -5.66
CA LYS A 34 -8.87 9.84 -6.28
C LYS A 34 -10.18 9.05 -6.23
N ARG A 35 -10.12 7.73 -6.07
CA ARG A 35 -11.29 6.84 -5.93
C ARG A 35 -11.67 6.57 -4.47
N ALA A 36 -11.15 7.35 -3.53
CA ALA A 36 -11.46 7.23 -2.10
C ALA A 36 -12.97 7.17 -1.82
N ASN A 37 -13.77 7.95 -2.55
CA ASN A 37 -15.22 7.96 -2.41
C ASN A 37 -15.87 6.58 -2.63
N GLU A 38 -15.28 5.73 -3.47
CA GLU A 38 -15.74 4.37 -3.79
C GLU A 38 -15.16 3.27 -2.88
N LEU A 39 -14.13 3.59 -2.09
CA LEU A 39 -13.33 2.63 -1.35
C LEU A 39 -13.47 2.84 0.16
N ARG A 40 -13.55 1.77 0.95
CA ARG A 40 -13.62 1.85 2.41
C ARG A 40 -12.72 0.80 3.03
N ARG A 41 -12.03 1.18 4.12
CA ARG A 41 -11.17 0.27 4.90
C ARG A 41 -10.13 -0.47 4.05
N VAL A 42 -9.52 0.24 3.11
CA VAL A 42 -8.40 -0.26 2.33
C VAL A 42 -7.14 -0.15 3.16
N GLU A 43 -6.48 -1.28 3.38
CA GLU A 43 -5.20 -1.30 4.07
C GLU A 43 -4.07 -1.27 3.05
N ILE A 44 -3.13 -0.36 3.26
CA ILE A 44 -1.93 -0.24 2.43
C ILE A 44 -0.76 -0.77 3.23
N ILE A 45 -0.15 -1.86 2.77
CA ILE A 45 1.15 -2.30 3.28
C ILE A 45 2.24 -1.73 2.38
N GLY A 46 3.27 -1.17 2.99
CA GLY A 46 4.44 -0.67 2.28
C GLY A 46 5.68 -0.69 3.16
N GLY A 47 6.83 -0.93 2.53
CA GLY A 47 8.13 -0.84 3.18
C GLY A 47 8.59 0.62 3.26
N LEU A 48 9.28 1.07 2.21
CA LEU A 48 9.90 2.39 2.13
C LEU A 48 9.13 3.32 1.17
N PRO A 49 7.99 3.90 1.55
CA PRO A 49 7.22 4.70 0.60
C PRO A 49 7.96 6.01 0.26
N PHE A 50 7.87 6.42 -1.00
CA PHE A 50 8.35 7.71 -1.51
C PHE A 50 7.22 8.73 -1.71
N ASP A 51 6.08 8.49 -1.07
CA ASP A 51 4.96 9.43 -0.96
C ASP A 51 4.18 9.16 0.33
N ASN A 52 3.26 10.06 0.68
CA ASN A 52 2.39 9.95 1.85
C ASN A 52 0.90 10.02 1.46
N THR A 53 0.58 9.67 0.21
CA THR A 53 -0.73 9.93 -0.43
C THR A 53 -1.89 9.44 0.44
N TYR A 54 -1.78 8.22 0.95
CA TYR A 54 -2.85 7.56 1.71
C TYR A 54 -2.96 8.01 3.17
N THR A 55 -1.96 8.73 3.68
CA THR A 55 -1.95 9.21 5.07
C THR A 55 -2.59 10.59 5.27
N ASP A 56 -3.11 11.21 4.18
CA ASP A 56 -3.89 12.44 4.28
C ASP A 56 -5.10 12.21 5.20
N PRO A 57 -5.29 13.02 6.26
CA PRO A 57 -6.44 12.90 7.16
C PRO A 57 -7.80 12.92 6.46
N LYS A 58 -7.91 13.55 5.28
CA LYS A 58 -9.15 13.56 4.46
C LYS A 58 -9.51 12.18 3.92
N LEU A 59 -8.55 11.26 3.86
CA LEU A 59 -8.68 9.93 3.28
C LEU A 59 -8.84 8.82 4.33
N LYS A 60 -8.86 9.16 5.63
CA LYS A 60 -8.86 8.21 6.75
C LYS A 60 -10.00 7.18 6.74
N ASP A 61 -11.16 7.53 6.17
CA ASP A 61 -12.32 6.63 6.11
C ASP A 61 -12.15 5.58 4.99
N SER A 62 -11.26 5.86 4.05
CA SER A 62 -11.01 5.05 2.85
C SER A 62 -9.75 4.21 2.99
N PHE A 63 -8.68 4.79 3.52
CA PHE A 63 -7.35 4.17 3.57
C PHE A 63 -6.75 4.20 4.97
N PHE A 64 -6.00 3.16 5.30
CA PHE A 64 -5.14 3.07 6.47
C PHE A 64 -3.80 2.46 6.08
N VAL A 65 -2.69 3.03 6.54
CA VAL A 65 -1.36 2.57 6.14
C VAL A 65 -0.71 1.72 7.24
N ASN A 66 -0.40 0.47 6.94
CA ASN A 66 0.39 -0.42 7.78
C ASN A 66 1.83 -0.48 7.23
N SER A 67 2.71 0.35 7.79
CA SER A 67 4.09 0.47 7.29
C SER A 67 5.05 -0.50 7.96
N LEU A 68 5.89 -1.15 7.16
CA LEU A 68 7.02 -1.97 7.63
C LEU A 68 8.26 -1.11 7.91
N PHE A 69 8.23 0.18 7.60
CA PHE A 69 9.31 1.13 7.87
C PHE A 69 8.79 2.51 8.31
N ALA A 70 9.33 3.07 9.39
CA ALA A 70 8.95 4.39 9.89
C ALA A 70 9.70 5.53 9.17
N SER A 71 9.43 5.71 7.87
CA SER A 71 10.08 6.76 7.05
C SER A 71 9.58 8.17 7.36
N ALA A 72 10.27 9.20 6.83
CA ALA A 72 9.85 10.59 6.98
C ALA A 72 8.44 10.87 6.43
N PHE A 73 8.01 10.09 5.43
CA PHE A 73 6.69 10.19 4.82
C PHE A 73 5.58 9.60 5.72
N ILE A 74 5.90 8.58 6.51
CA ILE A 74 4.92 7.84 7.31
C ILE A 74 4.82 8.35 8.76
N ARG A 75 5.92 8.83 9.35
CA ARG A 75 5.91 9.32 10.75
C ARG A 75 4.80 10.33 11.06
N PRO A 76 4.45 11.30 10.19
CA PRO A 76 3.31 12.18 10.42
C PRO A 76 1.97 11.43 10.45
N GLY A 77 1.78 10.43 9.59
CA GLY A 77 0.60 9.56 9.56
C GLY A 77 0.46 8.72 10.82
N ILE A 78 1.57 8.26 11.39
CA ILE A 78 1.58 7.58 12.69
C ILE A 78 1.13 8.54 13.79
N ALA A 79 1.69 9.75 13.82
CA ALA A 79 1.37 10.75 14.84
C ALA A 79 -0.09 11.22 14.80
N ASN A 80 -0.72 11.25 13.61
CA ASN A 80 -2.09 11.71 13.43
C ASN A 80 -3.13 10.56 13.34
N GLY A 81 -2.69 9.30 13.45
CA GLY A 81 -3.57 8.13 13.48
C GLY A 81 -4.05 7.61 12.12
N THR A 82 -3.47 8.02 11.00
CA THR A 82 -3.78 7.45 9.67
C THR A 82 -2.82 6.34 9.23
N ALA A 83 -1.79 6.06 10.02
CA ALA A 83 -0.86 4.97 9.78
C ALA A 83 -0.45 4.26 11.08
N SER A 84 0.02 3.02 10.94
CA SER A 84 0.66 2.21 11.97
C SER A 84 2.01 1.69 11.48
N TYR A 85 2.84 1.25 12.43
CA TYR A 85 4.14 0.66 12.16
C TYR A 85 4.18 -0.79 12.64
N ILE A 86 4.56 -1.70 11.74
CA ILE A 86 4.77 -3.11 12.01
C ILE A 86 6.28 -3.32 12.19
N PRO A 87 6.79 -3.55 13.42
CA PRO A 87 8.20 -3.78 13.64
C PRO A 87 8.58 -5.19 13.15
N ILE A 88 9.32 -5.25 12.05
CA ILE A 88 9.87 -6.50 11.52
C ILE A 88 11.22 -6.25 10.85
N PHE A 89 12.09 -7.27 10.82
CA PHE A 89 13.28 -7.24 9.98
C PHE A 89 12.89 -7.28 8.50
N LEU A 90 13.55 -6.46 7.68
CA LEU A 90 13.25 -6.40 6.25
C LEU A 90 13.42 -7.77 5.56
N SER A 91 14.39 -8.57 6.00
CA SER A 91 14.63 -9.93 5.52
C SER A 91 13.48 -10.91 5.81
N GLU A 92 12.69 -10.65 6.86
CA GLU A 92 11.54 -11.47 7.26
C GLU A 92 10.24 -11.00 6.61
N THR A 93 10.27 -9.91 5.84
CA THR A 93 9.07 -9.38 5.17
C THR A 93 8.42 -10.39 4.21
N PRO A 94 9.16 -11.15 3.37
CA PRO A 94 8.56 -12.16 2.50
C PRO A 94 7.78 -13.23 3.27
N ARG A 95 8.30 -13.64 4.44
CA ARG A 95 7.70 -14.66 5.30
C ARG A 95 6.28 -14.30 5.73
N LEU A 96 6.00 -13.02 5.96
CA LEU A 96 4.65 -12.55 6.31
C LEU A 96 3.61 -12.89 5.24
N PHE A 97 4.02 -12.92 3.99
CA PHE A 97 3.17 -13.25 2.85
C PHE A 97 3.15 -14.75 2.59
N ASP A 98 4.32 -15.41 2.64
CA ASP A 98 4.44 -16.85 2.42
C ASP A 98 3.67 -17.69 3.46
N GLU A 99 3.68 -17.26 4.72
CA GLU A 99 2.94 -17.90 5.82
C GLU A 99 1.50 -17.35 5.95
N ASN A 100 1.05 -16.50 5.03
CA ASN A 100 -0.28 -15.89 5.02
C ASN A 100 -0.64 -15.15 6.32
N ILE A 101 0.37 -14.58 7.00
CA ILE A 101 0.19 -13.74 8.19
C ILE A 101 -0.41 -12.38 7.79
N LEU A 102 0.04 -11.83 6.65
CA LEU A 102 -0.52 -10.62 6.03
C LEU A 102 -1.09 -10.98 4.64
N PRO A 103 -2.34 -11.47 4.57
CA PRO A 103 -2.93 -11.94 3.31
C PRO A 103 -3.12 -10.80 2.30
N LEU A 104 -2.57 -10.94 1.09
CA LEU A 104 -2.64 -9.90 0.05
C LEU A 104 -3.78 -10.14 -0.95
N ASP A 105 -4.61 -9.12 -1.15
CA ASP A 105 -5.66 -9.14 -2.18
C ASP A 105 -5.14 -8.69 -3.54
N ALA A 106 -4.25 -7.70 -3.54
CA ALA A 106 -3.65 -7.14 -4.73
C ALA A 106 -2.29 -6.50 -4.45
N ALA A 107 -1.44 -6.46 -5.48
CA ALA A 107 -0.16 -5.78 -5.44
C ALA A 107 -0.10 -4.68 -6.49
N LEU A 108 0.38 -3.50 -6.09
CA LEU A 108 0.74 -2.43 -7.01
C LEU A 108 2.25 -2.44 -7.19
N ILE A 109 2.69 -2.69 -8.43
CA ILE A 109 4.11 -2.81 -8.78
C ILE A 109 4.47 -1.84 -9.89
N GLN A 110 5.67 -1.27 -9.80
CA GLN A 110 6.30 -0.55 -10.90
C GLN A 110 7.38 -1.43 -11.51
N VAL A 111 7.26 -1.65 -12.82
CA VAL A 111 8.19 -2.43 -13.62
C VAL A 111 8.57 -1.66 -14.88
N SER A 112 9.68 -2.05 -15.52
CA SER A 112 10.00 -1.56 -16.85
C SER A 112 8.98 -2.07 -17.87
N PRO A 113 8.90 -1.46 -19.06
CA PRO A 113 8.24 -2.10 -20.19
C PRO A 113 8.79 -3.52 -20.41
N PRO A 114 7.96 -4.48 -20.85
CA PRO A 114 8.39 -5.84 -21.13
C PRO A 114 9.43 -5.86 -22.25
N ASP A 115 10.36 -6.81 -22.19
CA ASP A 115 11.32 -7.01 -23.27
C ASP A 115 10.77 -8.04 -24.29
N LYS A 116 11.63 -8.51 -25.21
CA LYS A 116 11.23 -9.49 -26.25
C LYS A 116 10.81 -10.86 -25.69
N HIS A 117 11.07 -11.14 -24.42
CA HIS A 117 10.75 -12.38 -23.71
C HIS A 117 9.60 -12.25 -22.71
N GLY A 118 9.07 -11.03 -22.52
CA GLY A 118 8.07 -10.72 -21.50
C GLY A 118 8.70 -10.08 -20.28
#